data_AF-A0A7V2W6J6-F1
#
_entry.id   AF-A0A7V2W6J6-F1
#
_cell.length_a   1.000
_cell.length_b   1.000
_cell.length_c   1.000
_cell.angle_alpha   90.00
_cell.angle_beta   90.00
_cell.angle_gamma   90.00
#
_symmetry.space_group_name_H-M   'P 1'
#
loop_
_entity.id
_entity.type
_entity.pdbx_description
1 polymer ?
#
loop_
_entity_poly.entity_id
_entity_poly.type
_entity_poly.pdbx_seq_one_letter_code
_entity_poly.pdbx_strand_id
1 'polypeptide(L)'
;MDCEKDGAVSNNNDFVKVLSTVAFCAYEFVNEYPGAIIQIKPVDEKRRKLYNAVFKRHHRAISEKFNISGTIKGNKTDYDPGQYFDWFELYHIV
;
A
#
# COMPACT_ATOMS: atom_id res chain seq x y z
N MET A 1 43.52 -14.49 -6.15
CA MET A 1 43.08 -13.38 -5.28
C MET A 1 41.61 -13.20 -5.60
N ASP A 2 40.80 -14.00 -4.93
CA ASP A 2 39.37 -14.07 -5.09
C ASP A 2 38.72 -12.84 -4.45
N CYS A 3 37.83 -12.18 -5.18
CA CYS A 3 36.91 -11.20 -4.62
C CYS A 3 35.52 -11.50 -5.21
N GLU A 4 34.75 -12.32 -4.49
CA GLU A 4 33.36 -12.63 -4.79
C GLU A 4 32.43 -11.50 -4.32
N LYS A 5 31.59 -11.04 -5.27
CA LYS A 5 30.16 -10.66 -5.21
C LYS A 5 29.63 -9.77 -4.07
N ASP A 6 28.90 -8.73 -4.45
CA ASP A 6 27.45 -8.70 -4.19
C ASP A 6 26.69 -7.76 -5.14
N GLY A 7 26.26 -8.31 -6.28
CA GLY A 7 25.24 -7.70 -7.11
C GLY A 7 23.86 -8.05 -6.54
N ALA A 8 23.40 -7.29 -5.55
CA ALA A 8 22.06 -7.44 -5.01
C ALA A 8 21.03 -6.92 -6.03
N VAL A 9 20.66 -7.76 -7.00
CA VAL A 9 19.42 -7.58 -7.76
C VAL A 9 18.29 -7.75 -6.77
N SER A 10 17.76 -6.63 -6.29
CA SER A 10 16.72 -6.57 -5.28
C SER A 10 15.52 -7.42 -5.71
N ASN A 11 15.11 -8.32 -4.82
CA ASN A 11 14.15 -9.40 -4.98
C ASN A 11 12.70 -8.88 -5.12
N ASN A 12 12.46 -7.96 -6.06
CA ASN A 12 11.22 -7.19 -6.21
C ASN A 12 10.01 -8.07 -6.57
N ASN A 13 10.23 -9.29 -7.06
CA ASN A 13 9.16 -10.23 -7.39
C ASN A 13 8.50 -10.84 -6.15
N ASP A 14 9.26 -11.08 -5.08
CA ASP A 14 8.69 -11.56 -3.81
C ASP A 14 7.86 -10.48 -3.14
N PHE A 15 8.28 -9.22 -3.25
CA PHE A 15 7.55 -8.11 -2.69
C PHE A 15 6.15 -7.92 -3.32
N VAL A 16 6.05 -8.02 -4.65
CA VAL A 16 4.75 -7.94 -5.35
C VAL A 16 3.83 -9.08 -4.90
N LYS A 17 4.34 -10.31 -4.79
CA LYS A 17 3.54 -11.45 -4.32
C LYS A 17 3.03 -11.24 -2.90
N VAL A 18 3.88 -10.80 -1.98
CA VAL A 18 3.49 -10.52 -0.59
C VAL A 18 2.40 -9.45 -0.53
N LEU A 19 2.55 -8.36 -1.29
CA LEU A 19 1.52 -7.32 -1.36
C LEU A 19 0.20 -7.84 -1.93
N SER A 20 0.23 -8.67 -2.97
CA SER A 20 -0.98 -9.27 -3.52
C SER A 20 -1.69 -10.15 -2.49
N THR A 21 -0.95 -10.94 -1.73
CA THR A 21 -1.53 -11.74 -0.63
C THR A 21 -2.13 -10.86 0.46
N VAL A 22 -1.42 -9.80 0.87
CA VAL A 22 -1.93 -8.84 1.87
C VAL A 22 -3.20 -8.15 1.36
N ALA A 23 -3.23 -7.73 0.10
CA ALA A 23 -4.39 -7.12 -0.53
C ALA A 23 -5.59 -8.09 -0.59
N PHE A 24 -5.34 -9.37 -0.90
CA PHE A 24 -6.37 -10.40 -0.88
C PHE A 24 -6.94 -10.60 0.54
N CYS A 25 -6.08 -10.74 1.55
CA CYS A 25 -6.52 -10.86 2.94
C CYS A 25 -7.30 -9.63 3.42
N ALA A 26 -6.85 -8.43 3.05
CA ALA A 26 -7.55 -7.18 3.34
C ALA A 26 -8.94 -7.13 2.71
N TYR A 27 -9.07 -7.61 1.46
CA TYR A 27 -10.34 -7.69 0.75
C TYR A 27 -11.31 -8.69 1.39
N GLU A 28 -10.85 -9.90 1.68
CA GLU A 28 -11.68 -10.92 2.34
C GLU A 28 -12.15 -10.44 3.72
N PHE A 29 -11.27 -9.77 4.48
CA PHE A 29 -11.61 -9.20 5.78
C PHE A 29 -12.74 -8.17 5.69
N VAL A 30 -12.69 -7.22 4.76
CA VAL A 30 -13.75 -6.19 4.65
C VAL A 30 -15.05 -6.73 4.06
N ASN A 31 -14.99 -7.83 3.30
CA ASN A 31 -16.18 -8.55 2.84
C ASN A 31 -16.91 -9.23 4.02
N GLU A 32 -16.16 -9.82 4.94
CA GLU A 32 -16.73 -10.47 6.14
C GLU A 32 -17.19 -9.45 7.19
N TYR A 33 -16.48 -8.32 7.29
CA TYR A 33 -16.78 -7.23 8.24
C TYR A 33 -17.11 -5.93 7.52
N PRO A 34 -18.33 -5.82 6.93
CA PRO A 34 -18.74 -4.63 6.20
C PRO A 34 -18.75 -3.39 7.11
N GLY A 35 -18.18 -2.29 6.60
CA GLY A 35 -18.01 -1.04 7.36
C GLY A 35 -16.70 -0.94 8.16
N ALA A 36 -15.88 -2.00 8.19
CA ALA A 36 -14.53 -1.91 8.74
C ALA A 36 -13.63 -0.99 7.89
N ILE A 37 -12.69 -0.32 8.57
CA ILE A 37 -11.73 0.60 7.95
C ILE A 37 -10.34 -0.02 8.08
N ILE A 38 -9.62 -0.11 6.97
CA ILE A 38 -8.23 -0.57 6.98
C ILE A 38 -7.31 0.63 7.06
N GLN A 39 -6.51 0.72 8.12
CA GLN A 39 -5.44 1.71 8.27
C GLN A 39 -4.08 1.12 7.91
N ILE A 40 -3.37 1.79 7.00
CA ILE A 40 -2.02 1.40 6.57
C ILE A 40 -1.05 2.52 6.95
N LYS A 41 -0.31 2.30 8.04
CA LYS A 41 0.70 3.23 8.56
C LYS A 41 2.11 2.67 8.34
N PRO A 42 3.02 3.40 7.67
CA PRO A 42 4.41 3.01 7.57
C PRO A 42 5.11 3.21 8.92
N VAL A 43 6.02 2.29 9.27
CA VAL A 43 6.85 2.42 10.48
C VAL A 43 8.18 3.14 10.23
N ASP A 44 8.53 3.34 8.96
CA ASP A 44 9.74 4.03 8.54
C ASP A 44 9.58 4.68 7.15
N GLU A 45 10.56 5.49 6.78
CA GLU A 45 10.56 6.23 5.51
C GLU A 45 10.61 5.32 4.27
N LYS A 46 11.28 4.17 4.36
CA LYS A 46 11.38 3.24 3.23
C LYS A 46 10.00 2.66 2.91
N ARG A 47 9.26 2.24 3.94
CA ARG A 47 7.88 1.76 3.82
C ARG A 47 6.92 2.87 3.38
N ARG A 48 7.11 4.10 3.85
CA ARG A 48 6.32 5.25 3.36
C ARG A 48 6.46 5.42 1.85
N LYS A 49 7.69 5.40 1.32
CA LYS A 49 7.97 5.47 -0.12
C LYS A 49 7.34 4.31 -0.87
N LEU A 50 7.48 3.12 -0.31
CA LEU A 50 6.97 1.88 -0.89
C LEU A 50 5.45 1.89 -1.00
N TYR A 51 4.74 2.24 0.06
CA TYR A 51 3.28 2.30 0.06
C TYR A 51 2.79 3.36 -0.92
N ASN A 52 3.37 4.55 -0.92
CA ASN A 52 3.03 5.58 -1.92
C ASN A 52 3.20 5.06 -3.36
N ALA A 53 4.30 4.35 -3.66
CA ALA A 53 4.53 3.76 -4.97
C ALA A 53 3.49 2.68 -5.33
N VAL A 54 3.12 1.83 -4.37
CA VAL A 54 2.14 0.75 -4.54
C VAL A 54 0.74 1.31 -4.78
N PHE A 55 0.29 2.23 -3.93
CA PHE A 55 -1.00 2.90 -4.08
C PHE A 55 -1.08 3.62 -5.43
N LYS A 56 -0.01 4.31 -5.82
CA LYS A 56 0.04 4.98 -7.13
C LYS A 56 -0.05 4.00 -8.29
N ARG A 57 0.71 2.90 -8.24
CA ARG A 57 0.75 1.88 -9.31
C ARG A 57 -0.57 1.12 -9.45
N HIS A 58 -1.23 0.84 -8.33
CA HIS A 58 -2.43 0.01 -8.28
C HIS A 58 -3.71 0.81 -8.02
N HIS A 59 -3.64 2.14 -8.08
CA HIS A 59 -4.74 3.05 -7.75
C HIS A 59 -6.06 2.62 -8.41
N ARG A 60 -6.03 2.37 -9.73
CA ARG A 60 -7.22 1.95 -10.48
C ARG A 60 -7.89 0.71 -9.88
N ALA A 61 -7.12 -0.35 -9.61
CA ALA A 61 -7.67 -1.60 -9.10
C ALA A 61 -8.18 -1.46 -7.65
N ILE A 62 -7.51 -0.63 -6.85
CA ILE A 62 -7.93 -0.39 -5.46
C ILE A 62 -9.21 0.46 -5.45
N SER A 63 -9.30 1.51 -6.26
CA SER A 63 -10.46 2.41 -6.31
C SER A 63 -11.74 1.77 -6.86
N GLU A 64 -11.63 0.64 -7.57
CA GLU A 64 -12.79 -0.17 -7.98
C GLU A 64 -13.47 -0.89 -6.80
N LYS A 65 -12.77 -1.06 -5.68
CA LYS A 65 -13.24 -1.81 -4.51
C LYS A 65 -13.25 -0.97 -3.23
N PHE A 66 -12.45 0.08 -3.17
CA PHE A 66 -12.25 0.88 -1.96
C PHE A 66 -12.28 2.37 -2.25
N ASN A 67 -12.92 3.13 -1.36
CA ASN A 67 -12.66 4.55 -1.21
C ASN A 67 -11.35 4.72 -0.42
N ILE A 68 -10.41 5.47 -0.99
CA ILE A 68 -9.09 5.68 -0.41
C ILE A 68 -8.97 7.11 0.08
N SER A 69 -8.57 7.27 1.32
CA SER A 69 -8.14 8.55 1.88
C SER A 69 -6.72 8.42 2.40
N GLY A 70 -6.02 9.54 2.44
CA GLY A 70 -4.66 9.59 2.95
C GLY A 70 -4.47 10.78 3.87
N THR A 71 -3.47 10.68 4.74
CA THR A 71 -3.10 11.77 5.63
C THR A 71 -1.77 12.38 5.23
N ILE A 72 -1.70 13.71 5.20
CA ILE A 72 -0.48 14.47 4.98
C ILE A 72 -0.32 15.43 6.15
N LYS A 73 0.79 15.32 6.89
CA LYS A 73 1.09 16.17 8.05
C LYS A 73 -0.05 16.23 9.08
N GLY A 74 -0.71 15.09 9.30
CA GLY A 74 -1.83 14.98 10.24
C GLY A 74 -3.20 15.39 9.68
N ASN A 75 -3.28 15.94 8.47
CA ASN A 75 -4.55 16.28 7.82
C ASN A 75 -4.99 15.17 6.87
N LYS A 76 -6.19 14.65 7.09
CA LYS A 76 -6.81 13.65 6.22
C LYS A 76 -7.44 14.32 5.00
N THR A 77 -7.25 13.73 3.82
CA THR A 77 -7.80 14.16 2.54
C THR A 77 -8.08 12.95 1.65
N ASP A 78 -8.86 13.15 0.59
CA ASP A 78 -9.03 12.14 -0.45
C ASP A 78 -7.69 11.81 -1.11
N TYR A 79 -7.54 10.54 -1.50
CA TYR A 79 -6.29 10.09 -2.12
C TYR A 79 -6.09 10.70 -3.51
N ASP A 80 -4.90 11.25 -3.74
CA ASP A 80 -4.44 11.78 -5.02
C ASP A 80 -3.08 11.16 -5.38
N PRO A 81 -2.94 10.40 -6.49
CA PRO A 81 -1.66 9.80 -6.88
C PRO A 81 -0.54 10.82 -7.24
N GLY A 82 -0.87 12.11 -7.34
CA GLY A 82 0.08 13.21 -7.43
C GLY A 82 0.69 13.62 -6.09
N GLN A 83 0.08 13.25 -4.98
CA GLN A 83 0.50 13.61 -3.63
C GLN A 83 1.25 12.47 -2.94
N TYR A 84 1.96 12.83 -1.88
CA TYR A 84 2.77 11.90 -1.10
C TYR A 84 2.28 11.88 0.35
N PHE A 85 1.77 10.72 0.76
CA PHE A 85 1.02 10.53 1.99
C PHE A 85 1.84 9.88 3.11
N ASP A 86 1.50 10.22 4.34
CA ASP A 86 2.11 9.66 5.55
C ASP A 86 1.44 8.35 5.96
N TRP A 87 0.14 8.20 5.77
CA TRP A 87 -0.59 6.93 5.91
C TRP A 87 -1.86 6.92 5.05
N PHE A 88 -2.46 5.73 4.89
CA PHE A 88 -3.64 5.51 4.07
C PHE A 88 -4.76 4.85 4.86
N GLU A 89 -5.99 5.15 4.46
CA GLU A 89 -7.20 4.54 5.00
C GLU A 89 -8.08 4.06 3.84
N LEU A 90 -8.47 2.78 3.88
CA LEU A 90 -9.33 2.17 2.87
C LEU A 90 -10.69 1.84 3.47
N TYR A 91 -11.73 2.18 2.71
CA TYR A 91 -13.13 1.96 3.04
C TYR A 91 -13.74 1.14 1.93
N HIS A 92 -14.25 -0.05 2.24
CA HIS A 92 -14.84 -0.92 1.21
C HIS A 92 -16.12 -0.30 0.65
N ILE A 93 -16.24 -0.31 -0.68
CA ILE A 93 -17.44 0.15 -1.40
C ILE A 93 -18.34 -1.08 -1.58
N VAL A 94 -19.50 -1.07 -0.91
CA VAL A 94 -20.51 -2.14 -1.00
C VAL A 94 -21.27 -2.03 -2.31
#